data_AF-A0A8J4TVL4-F1
#
_entry.id   AF-A0A8J4TVL4-F1
#
_cell.length_a   1.000
_cell.length_b   1.000
_cell.length_c   1.000
_cell.angle_alpha   90.00
_cell.angle_beta   90.00
_cell.angle_gamma   90.00
#
_symmetry.space_group_name_H-M   'P 1'
#
loop_
_entity.id
_entity.type
_entity.pdbx_description
1 polymer ?
#
loop_
_entity_poly.entity_id
_entity_poly.type
_entity_poly.pdbx_seq_one_letter_code
_entity_poly.pdbx_strand_id
1 'polypeptide(L)'
;SQKPSVTVQPAESVFTGESVTLTCGEQTGGSWQYHWYRDNEEQPQSPTGENKYTITDVKESNKGVYKCKGIKSSDPEHTEITLTSDAVTLTVS
;
A
#
# COMPACT_ATOMS: atom_id res chain seq x y z
N SER A 1 7.29 15.27 10.13
CA SER A 1 6.73 13.94 9.89
C SER A 1 6.87 13.64 8.41
N GLN A 2 7.59 12.59 8.02
CA GLN A 2 7.76 12.22 6.63
C GLN A 2 6.56 11.37 6.19
N LYS A 3 5.88 11.79 5.13
CA LYS A 3 4.71 11.09 4.58
C LYS A 3 5.16 9.75 3.96
N PRO A 4 4.40 8.65 4.10
CA PRO A 4 4.69 7.40 3.40
C PRO A 4 4.66 7.61 1.88
N SER A 5 5.56 6.95 1.15
CA SER A 5 5.50 6.86 -0.31
C SER A 5 4.97 5.49 -0.73
N VAL A 6 4.31 5.39 -1.88
CA VAL A 6 4.04 4.10 -2.51
C VAL A 6 4.94 3.94 -3.73
N THR A 7 5.63 2.81 -3.81
CA THR A 7 6.41 2.43 -4.99
C THR A 7 5.81 1.18 -5.63
N VAL A 8 5.84 1.12 -6.96
CA VAL A 8 5.31 0.01 -7.76
C VAL A 8 6.48 -0.68 -8.44
N GLN A 9 6.53 -2.02 -8.38
CA GLN A 9 7.56 -2.80 -9.05
C GLN A 9 6.92 -3.99 -9.80
N PRO A 10 7.10 -4.10 -11.13
CA PRO A 10 7.83 -3.19 -12.03
C PRO A 10 7.10 -1.82 -12.20
N ALA A 11 7.85 -0.79 -12.58
CA ALA A 11 7.36 0.60 -12.57
C ALA A 11 6.74 1.09 -13.90
N GLU A 12 7.01 0.42 -15.02
CA GLU A 12 6.74 0.98 -16.36
C GLU A 12 5.36 0.59 -16.92
N SER A 13 4.89 -0.62 -16.61
CA SER A 13 3.53 -1.13 -16.82
C SER A 13 3.55 -2.61 -16.47
N VAL A 14 2.41 -3.17 -16.08
CA VAL A 14 2.30 -4.60 -15.72
C VAL A 14 1.38 -5.26 -16.72
N PHE A 15 1.79 -6.37 -17.30
CA PHE A 15 0.95 -7.12 -18.22
C PHE A 15 0.02 -8.08 -17.48
N THR A 16 -1.09 -8.42 -18.11
CA THR A 16 -1.95 -9.49 -17.58
C THR A 16 -1.18 -10.80 -17.36
N GLY A 17 -1.43 -11.47 -16.24
CA GLY A 17 -0.73 -12.68 -15.81
C GLY A 17 0.60 -12.45 -15.09
N GLU A 18 1.16 -11.23 -15.13
CA GLU A 18 2.39 -10.91 -14.40
C GLU A 18 2.14 -10.73 -12.90
N SER A 19 3.21 -10.45 -12.16
CA SER A 19 3.15 -10.09 -10.75
C SER A 19 3.65 -8.66 -10.54
N VAL A 20 2.98 -7.94 -9.64
CA VAL A 20 3.40 -6.60 -9.22
C VAL A 20 3.42 -6.52 -7.71
N THR A 21 4.42 -5.83 -7.18
CA THR A 21 4.51 -5.53 -5.75
C THR A 21 4.41 -4.02 -5.53
N LEU A 22 3.41 -3.64 -4.73
CA LEU A 22 3.27 -2.30 -4.17
C LEU A 22 4.00 -2.28 -2.82
N THR A 23 4.85 -1.30 -2.58
CA THR A 23 5.54 -1.12 -1.30
C THR A 23 5.20 0.24 -0.71
N CYS A 24 4.69 0.23 0.52
CA CYS A 24 4.55 1.40 1.36
C CYS A 24 5.90 1.67 2.01
N GLY A 25 6.45 2.86 1.81
CA GLY A 25 7.72 3.26 2.42
C GLY A 25 7.64 3.05 3.93
N GLU A 26 8.73 2.60 4.55
CA GLU A 26 8.76 2.39 5.99
C GLU A 26 8.81 3.72 6.75
N GLN A 27 8.03 3.82 7.82
CA GLN A 27 8.12 4.95 8.74
C GLN A 27 9.11 4.64 9.86
N THR A 28 9.94 5.62 10.19
CA THR A 28 10.83 5.53 11.35
C THR A 28 10.04 5.57 12.65
N GLY A 29 10.42 4.74 13.62
CA GLY A 29 10.00 4.86 15.01
C GLY A 29 8.79 4.02 15.39
N GLY A 30 9.02 2.73 15.65
CA GLY A 30 8.04 1.79 16.22
C GLY A 30 7.39 0.87 15.19
N SER A 31 6.48 0.02 15.65
CA SER A 31 5.78 -0.97 14.83
C SER A 31 4.53 -0.37 14.20
N TRP A 32 4.51 -0.28 12.87
CA TRP A 32 3.38 0.20 12.08
C TRP A 32 2.57 -0.96 11.53
N GLN A 33 1.25 -0.78 11.46
CA GLN A 33 0.32 -1.66 10.76
C GLN A 33 -0.12 -0.96 9.48
N TYR A 34 0.00 -1.64 8.35
CA TYR A 34 -0.30 -1.06 7.05
C TYR A 34 -1.59 -1.64 6.47
N HIS A 35 -2.38 -0.75 5.87
CA HIS A 35 -3.61 -1.07 5.15
C HIS A 35 -3.51 -0.55 3.73
N TRP A 36 -3.95 -1.36 2.77
CA TRP A 36 -3.92 -1.02 1.35
C TRP A 36 -5.31 -0.67 0.84
N TYR A 37 -5.36 0.38 0.01
CA TYR A 37 -6.58 0.85 -0.61
C TYR A 37 -6.40 0.93 -2.12
N ARG A 38 -7.44 0.58 -2.86
CA ARG A 38 -7.57 0.80 -4.30
C ARG A 38 -8.88 1.54 -4.55
N ASP A 39 -8.81 2.66 -5.23
CA ASP A 39 -9.98 3.50 -5.56
C ASP A 39 -10.80 3.90 -4.31
N ASN A 40 -10.10 4.07 -3.18
CA ASN A 40 -10.62 4.35 -1.84
C ASN A 40 -11.37 3.20 -1.17
N GLU A 41 -11.35 1.99 -1.74
CA GLU A 41 -11.83 0.76 -1.10
C GLU A 41 -10.66 0.01 -0.47
N GLU A 42 -10.83 -0.44 0.77
CA GLU A 42 -9.84 -1.27 1.46
C GLU A 42 -9.69 -2.60 0.72
N GLN A 43 -8.45 -3.09 0.60
CA GLN A 43 -8.12 -4.32 -0.13
C GLN A 43 -7.97 -5.48 0.87
N PRO A 44 -9.04 -6.27 1.12
CA PRO A 44 -9.01 -7.35 2.11
C PRO A 44 -8.05 -8.48 1.73
N GLN A 45 -7.69 -8.61 0.44
CA GLN A 45 -6.71 -9.56 -0.04
C GLN A 45 -5.25 -9.11 0.15
N SER A 46 -5.02 -7.89 0.66
CA SER A 46 -3.66 -7.44 0.99
C SER A 46 -3.19 -8.11 2.29
N PRO A 47 -1.86 -8.33 2.46
CA PRO A 47 -1.36 -8.94 3.69
C PRO A 47 -1.65 -8.07 4.91
N THR A 48 -2.15 -8.68 5.98
CA THR A 48 -2.53 -7.97 7.20
C THR A 48 -1.30 -7.30 7.83
N GLY A 49 -1.34 -5.97 7.92
CA GLY A 49 -0.33 -5.20 8.65
C GLY A 49 1.01 -5.04 7.93
N GLU A 50 1.17 -5.58 6.71
CA GLU A 50 2.46 -5.52 6.00
C GLU A 50 2.56 -4.32 5.05
N ASN A 51 3.77 -3.77 4.99
CA ASN A 51 4.08 -2.66 4.09
C ASN A 51 4.25 -3.07 2.63
N LYS A 52 4.03 -4.34 2.28
CA LYS A 52 4.10 -4.86 0.91
C LYS A 52 2.79 -5.53 0.53
N TYR A 53 2.32 -5.24 -0.67
CA TYR A 53 1.18 -5.91 -1.27
C TYR A 53 1.54 -6.40 -2.66
N THR A 54 1.66 -7.73 -2.78
CA THR A 54 1.93 -8.39 -4.05
C THR A 54 0.64 -8.93 -4.65
N ILE A 55 0.38 -8.55 -5.90
CA ILE A 55 -0.70 -9.11 -6.72
C ILE A 55 -0.04 -10.07 -7.70
N THR A 56 -0.36 -11.35 -7.57
CA THR A 56 0.03 -12.40 -8.52
C THR A 56 -1.07 -12.58 -9.56
N ASP A 57 -0.73 -12.91 -10.80
CA ASP A 57 -1.71 -13.11 -11.88
C ASP A 57 -2.57 -11.85 -12.10
N VAL A 58 -1.90 -10.74 -12.44
CA VAL A 58 -2.52 -9.42 -12.62
C VAL A 58 -3.60 -9.47 -13.72
N LYS A 59 -4.72 -8.79 -13.45
CA LYS A 59 -5.89 -8.70 -14.33
C LYS A 59 -6.25 -7.24 -14.57
N GLU A 60 -7.05 -7.00 -15.60
CA GLU A 60 -7.64 -5.68 -15.88
C GLU A 60 -8.39 -5.10 -14.67
N SER A 61 -9.03 -5.95 -13.88
CA SER A 61 -9.71 -5.56 -12.63
C SER A 61 -8.76 -5.14 -11.51
N ASN A 62 -7.44 -5.33 -11.66
CA ASN A 62 -6.42 -4.82 -10.74
C ASN A 62 -5.99 -3.38 -11.05
N LYS A 63 -6.41 -2.79 -12.18
CA LYS A 63 -6.22 -1.35 -12.43
C LYS A 63 -6.85 -0.52 -11.32
N GLY A 64 -6.25 0.63 -11.02
CA GLY A 64 -6.82 1.59 -10.08
C GLY A 64 -5.79 2.48 -9.42
N VAL A 65 -6.28 3.36 -8.54
CA VAL A 65 -5.47 4.29 -7.76
C VAL A 65 -5.20 3.70 -6.39
N TYR A 66 -3.94 3.36 -6.13
CA TYR A 66 -3.49 2.72 -4.91
C TYR A 66 -2.93 3.72 -3.90
N LYS A 67 -3.25 3.50 -2.62
CA LYS A 67 -2.70 4.22 -1.46
C LYS A 67 -2.44 3.22 -0.33
N CYS A 68 -1.45 3.51 0.51
CA CYS A 68 -1.28 2.83 1.79
C CYS A 68 -1.57 3.77 2.96
N LYS A 69 -2.08 3.20 4.05
CA LYS A 69 -2.26 3.88 5.33
C LYS A 69 -1.49 3.10 6.40
N GLY A 70 -0.53 3.75 7.04
CA GLY A 70 0.15 3.25 8.22
C GLY A 70 -0.56 3.73 9.48
N ILE A 71 -0.82 2.80 10.41
CA ILE A 71 -1.37 3.06 11.73
C ILE A 71 -0.37 2.59 12.78
N LYS A 72 -0.10 3.44 13.77
CA LYS A 72 0.69 3.08 14.94
C LYS A 72 -0.01 3.57 16.20
N SER A 73 -0.22 2.67 17.15
CA SER A 73 -0.60 3.05 18.51
C SER A 73 0.61 3.62 19.25
N SER A 74 0.41 4.74 19.91
CA SER A 74 1.39 5.35 20.81
C SER A 74 0.91 5.16 22.25
N ASP A 75 1.70 4.41 23.02
CA ASP A 75 1.54 4.22 24.47
C ASP A 75 2.55 5.17 25.15
N PRO A 76 2.22 5.96 26.21
CA PRO A 76 1.15 5.81 27.23
C PRO A 76 -0.20 6.47 26.93
N GLU A 77 -0.29 7.36 25.93
CA GLU A 77 -1.44 8.26 25.75
C GLU A 77 -2.62 7.64 24.99
N HIS A 78 -2.53 6.36 24.61
CA HIS A 78 -3.54 5.67 23.79
C HIS A 78 -3.90 6.43 22.50
N THR A 79 -2.94 7.20 21.97
CA THR A 79 -3.15 7.96 20.74
C THR A 79 -2.80 7.10 19.54
N GLU A 80 -3.60 7.21 18.49
CA GLU A 80 -3.33 6.55 17.22
C GLU A 80 -2.70 7.55 16.24
N ILE A 81 -1.50 7.24 15.76
CA ILE A 81 -0.87 7.98 14.68
C ILE A 81 -1.26 7.29 13.38
N THR A 82 -1.97 8.03 12.52
CA THR A 82 -2.31 7.62 11.16
C THR A 82 -1.50 8.44 10.16
N LEU A 83 -0.85 7.76 9.21
CA LEU A 83 -0.19 8.40 8.07
C LEU A 83 -0.66 7.75 6.76
N THR A 84 -1.13 8.58 5.83
CA THR A 84 -1.60 8.13 4.51
C THR A 84 -0.59 8.56 3.44
N SER A 85 -0.28 7.67 2.50
CA SER A 85 0.63 7.96 1.41
C SER A 85 0.04 8.88 0.33
N ASP A 86 0.90 9.34 -0.58
CA ASP A 86 0.43 9.75 -1.90
C ASP A 86 -0.10 8.57 -2.69
N ALA A 87 -0.91 8.87 -3.70
CA ALA A 87 -1.53 7.87 -4.53
C ALA A 87 -0.65 7.53 -5.74
N VAL A 88 -0.68 6.26 -6.16
CA VAL A 88 -0.07 5.81 -7.41
C VAL A 88 -1.10 5.09 -8.26
N THR A 89 -1.06 5.29 -9.57
CA THR A 89 -1.96 4.60 -10.49
C THR A 89 -1.29 3.33 -10.98
N LEU A 90 -1.94 2.19 -10.79
CA LEU A 90 -1.53 0.93 -11.42
C LEU A 90 -2.25 0.81 -12.76
N THR A 91 -1.47 0.79 -13.84
CA THR A 91 -1.95 0.53 -15.20
C THR A 91 -1.58 -0.89 -15.62
N VAL A 92 -2.56 -1.62 -16.13
CA VAL A 92 -2.40 -2.98 -16.69
C VAL A 92 -2.50 -2.94 -18.21
N SER A 93 -1.69 -3.73 -18.91
CA SER A 93 -1.64 -3.82 -20.38
C SER A 93 -1.87 -5.25 -20.88
#